data_AF-A0A6P5JX76-F1
#
_entry.id   AF-A0A6P5JX76-F1
#
_cell.length_a   1.000
_cell.length_b   1.000
_cell.length_c   1.000
_cell.angle_alpha   90.00
_cell.angle_beta   90.00
_cell.angle_gamma   90.00
#
_symmetry.space_group_name_H-M   'P 1'
#
loop_
_entity.id
_entity.type
_entity.pdbx_description
1 polymer ?
#
loop_
_entity_poly.entity_id
_entity_poly.type
_entity_poly.pdbx_seq_one_letter_code
_entity_poly.pdbx_strand_id
1 'polypeptide(L)'
;MVKKEKRRTTYFSNPGSTSPRWYKDFITDSDAKVLEHSGKMVLLFEILKMAEELGDKVLVFSQSLISLDLIEDFLELGNKEISDDKDKPRIYKGEGKWFRNIDYYRLDGSTSAQARKKWAKEFNDETNVRWVLLDFLSSFMLQIITSL
;
A
#
# COMPACT_ATOMS: atom_id res chain seq x y z
N MET A 1 -3.77 -47.13 -7.93
CA MET A 1 -4.69 -46.10 -7.41
C MET A 1 -4.72 -46.20 -5.89
N VAL A 2 -4.08 -45.28 -5.17
CA VAL A 2 -4.19 -45.17 -3.71
C VAL A 2 -4.86 -43.82 -3.46
N LYS A 3 -6.16 -43.83 -3.12
CA LYS A 3 -6.86 -42.63 -2.63
C LYS A 3 -6.33 -42.32 -1.24
N LYS A 4 -5.59 -41.22 -1.11
CA LYS A 4 -5.11 -40.70 0.17
C LYS A 4 -6.23 -39.85 0.78
N GLU A 5 -6.99 -40.44 1.68
CA GLU A 5 -8.06 -39.78 2.43
C GLU A 5 -7.45 -38.68 3.32
N LYS A 6 -7.73 -37.41 3.00
CA LYS A 6 -7.27 -36.26 3.77
C LYS A 6 -8.24 -36.10 4.95
N ARG A 7 -7.83 -36.60 6.13
CA ARG A 7 -8.62 -36.43 7.37
C ARG A 7 -8.90 -34.95 7.60
N ARG A 8 -10.17 -34.57 7.52
CA ARG A 8 -10.67 -33.29 8.07
C ARG A 8 -10.66 -33.42 9.58
N THR A 9 -9.72 -32.74 10.23
CA THR A 9 -9.76 -32.59 11.68
C THR A 9 -10.77 -31.48 11.99
N THR A 10 -11.98 -31.86 12.36
CA THR A 10 -12.96 -30.96 12.96
C THR A 10 -12.50 -30.64 14.38
N TYR A 11 -11.90 -29.47 14.59
CA TYR A 11 -11.60 -28.98 15.92
C TYR A 11 -12.81 -28.23 16.45
N PHE A 12 -13.58 -28.88 17.33
CA PHE A 12 -14.56 -28.19 18.15
C PHE A 12 -13.80 -27.21 19.05
N SER A 13 -14.09 -25.92 18.90
CA SER A 13 -13.59 -24.86 19.77
C SER A 13 -14.06 -25.10 21.20
N ASN A 14 -13.11 -25.17 22.13
CA ASN A 14 -13.39 -25.34 23.55
C ASN A 14 -14.03 -24.02 24.07
N PRO A 15 -15.19 -24.02 24.75
CA PRO A 15 -15.96 -22.80 25.06
C PRO A 15 -15.30 -21.82 26.04
N GLY A 16 -14.07 -22.08 26.50
CA GLY A 16 -13.39 -21.31 27.55
C GLY A 16 -12.06 -20.66 27.14
N SER A 17 -11.56 -20.86 25.91
CA SER A 17 -10.35 -20.18 25.47
C SER A 17 -10.69 -19.01 24.55
N THR A 18 -10.79 -17.82 25.11
CA THR A 18 -10.77 -16.55 24.36
C THR A 18 -9.36 -16.33 23.80
N SER A 19 -8.91 -17.21 22.90
CA SER A 19 -7.69 -16.93 22.16
C SER A 19 -7.98 -15.70 21.27
N PRO A 20 -7.16 -14.63 21.30
CA PRO A 20 -7.38 -13.40 20.52
C PRO A 20 -7.29 -13.59 18.99
N ARG A 21 -7.34 -14.83 18.51
CA ARG A 21 -6.95 -15.29 17.17
C ARG A 21 -8.07 -16.05 16.47
N TRP A 22 -9.32 -15.73 16.78
CA TRP A 22 -10.51 -16.29 16.13
C TRP A 22 -10.47 -16.19 14.59
N TYR A 23 -9.72 -15.22 14.05
CA TYR A 23 -9.58 -14.98 12.61
C TYR A 23 -8.60 -15.92 11.91
N LYS A 24 -7.73 -16.63 12.64
CA LYS A 24 -6.63 -17.43 12.04
C LYS A 24 -7.10 -18.64 11.25
N ASP A 25 -8.30 -19.13 11.53
CA ASP A 25 -8.89 -20.24 10.80
C ASP A 25 -9.56 -19.78 9.49
N PHE A 26 -9.70 -18.46 9.30
CA PHE A 26 -10.40 -17.85 8.16
C PHE A 26 -9.50 -17.02 7.26
N ILE A 27 -8.34 -16.57 7.76
CA ILE A 27 -7.44 -15.66 7.06
C ILE A 27 -6.04 -16.26 7.01
N THR A 28 -5.51 -16.36 5.81
CA THR A 28 -4.14 -16.76 5.49
C THR A 28 -3.27 -15.54 5.21
N ASP A 29 -1.94 -15.70 5.33
CA ASP A 29 -1.01 -14.61 4.98
C ASP A 29 -1.09 -14.22 3.49
N SER A 30 -1.59 -15.11 2.63
CA SER A 30 -1.89 -14.78 1.23
C SER A 30 -3.08 -13.84 1.07
N ASP A 31 -4.08 -13.91 1.96
CA ASP A 31 -5.28 -13.05 1.88
C ASP A 31 -4.97 -11.58 2.17
N ALA A 32 -3.88 -11.31 2.91
CA ALA A 32 -3.37 -9.97 3.16
C ALA A 32 -2.71 -9.33 1.92
N LYS A 33 -2.41 -10.11 0.88
CA LYS A 33 -1.75 -9.66 -0.36
C LYS A 33 -2.72 -9.51 -1.53
N VAL A 34 -4.01 -9.67 -1.29
CA VAL A 34 -5.06 -9.52 -2.31
C VAL A 34 -5.57 -8.08 -2.26
N LEU A 35 -5.24 -7.29 -3.30
CA LEU A 35 -5.63 -5.88 -3.39
C LEU A 35 -7.17 -5.73 -3.42
N GLU A 36 -7.85 -6.67 -4.07
CA GLU A 36 -9.29 -6.72 -4.28
C GLU A 36 -10.10 -6.86 -2.99
N HIS A 37 -9.45 -7.24 -1.87
CA HIS A 37 -10.08 -7.28 -0.56
C HIS A 37 -10.36 -5.88 0.03
N SER A 38 -9.82 -4.81 -0.57
CA SER A 38 -10.08 -3.44 -0.17
C SER A 38 -10.47 -2.57 -1.35
N GLY A 39 -11.76 -2.22 -1.46
CA GLY A 39 -12.25 -1.33 -2.51
C GLY A 39 -11.57 0.05 -2.51
N LYS A 40 -11.12 0.54 -1.35
CA LYS A 40 -10.31 1.77 -1.26
C LYS A 40 -8.94 1.59 -1.89
N MET A 41 -8.30 0.43 -1.68
CA MET A 41 -7.00 0.15 -2.30
C MET A 41 -7.13 -0.06 -3.80
N VAL A 42 -8.17 -0.78 -4.26
CA VAL A 42 -8.48 -0.91 -5.69
C VAL A 42 -8.63 0.47 -6.34
N LEU A 43 -9.42 1.36 -5.74
CA LEU A 43 -9.62 2.71 -6.25
C LEU A 43 -8.33 3.53 -6.24
N LEU A 44 -7.54 3.47 -5.15
CA LEU A 44 -6.27 4.19 -5.05
C LEU A 44 -5.30 3.76 -6.15
N PHE A 45 -5.12 2.46 -6.37
CA PHE A 45 -4.18 1.95 -7.37
C PHE A 45 -4.63 2.25 -8.81
N GLU A 46 -5.94 2.32 -9.06
CA GLU A 46 -6.47 2.80 -10.35
C GLU A 46 -6.19 4.30 -10.55
N ILE A 47 -6.34 5.13 -9.51
CA ILE A 47 -5.96 6.55 -9.55
C ILE A 47 -4.47 6.71 -9.82
N LEU A 48 -3.62 5.93 -9.13
CA LEU A 48 -2.17 5.95 -9.35
C LEU A 48 -1.79 5.57 -10.78
N LYS A 49 -2.47 4.59 -11.38
CA LYS A 49 -2.29 4.22 -12.78
C LYS A 49 -2.67 5.36 -13.72
N MET A 50 -3.83 5.97 -13.54
CA MET A 50 -4.27 7.09 -14.38
C MET A 50 -3.33 8.30 -14.25
N ALA A 51 -2.88 8.61 -13.04
CA ALA A 51 -1.95 9.69 -12.80
C ALA A 51 -0.57 9.42 -13.44
N GLU A 52 -0.09 8.17 -13.40
CA GLU A 52 1.11 7.77 -14.13
C GLU A 52 0.98 8.04 -15.64
N GLU A 53 -0.13 7.62 -16.25
CA GLU A 53 -0.40 7.78 -17.69
C GLU A 53 -0.48 9.26 -18.11
N LEU A 54 -0.98 10.12 -17.22
CA LEU A 54 -1.13 11.56 -17.47
C LEU A 54 0.11 12.38 -17.07
N GLY A 55 1.01 11.82 -16.26
CA GLY A 55 2.12 12.55 -15.65
C GLY A 55 1.68 13.47 -14.50
N ASP A 56 0.55 13.15 -13.85
CA ASP A 56 0.00 13.93 -12.75
C ASP A 56 0.62 13.53 -11.41
N LYS A 57 0.80 14.53 -10.53
CA LYS A 57 1.22 14.31 -9.14
C LYS A 57 0.04 13.90 -8.28
N VAL A 58 0.25 12.93 -7.39
CA VAL A 58 -0.79 12.47 -6.46
C VAL A 58 -0.36 12.72 -5.03
N LEU A 59 -1.26 13.27 -4.23
CA LEU A 59 -1.10 13.42 -2.78
C LEU A 59 -2.14 12.56 -2.08
N VAL A 60 -1.67 11.57 -1.33
CA VAL A 60 -2.51 10.61 -0.60
C VAL A 60 -2.46 10.95 0.88
N PHE A 61 -3.63 11.13 1.47
CA PHE A 61 -3.80 11.46 2.88
C PHE A 61 -4.41 10.30 3.65
N SER A 62 -3.81 9.91 4.77
CA SER A 62 -4.33 8.85 5.66
C SER A 62 -4.18 9.22 7.13
N GLN A 63 -5.22 9.00 7.93
CA GLN A 63 -5.14 9.10 9.41
C GLN A 63 -4.65 7.79 10.06
N SER A 64 -4.22 6.81 9.27
CA SER A 64 -3.83 5.47 9.71
C SER A 64 -2.44 5.12 9.18
N LEU A 65 -1.47 4.96 10.09
CA LEU A 65 -0.12 4.50 9.74
C LEU A 65 -0.15 3.10 9.13
N ILE A 66 -1.00 2.21 9.68
CA ILE A 66 -1.20 0.85 9.16
C ILE A 66 -1.66 0.89 7.70
N SER A 67 -2.50 1.88 7.34
CA SER A 67 -2.93 2.04 5.96
C SER A 67 -1.81 2.58 5.05
N LEU A 68 -0.93 3.46 5.57
CA LEU A 68 0.26 3.90 4.83
C LEU A 68 1.24 2.74 4.62
N ASP A 69 1.49 1.95 5.66
CA ASP A 69 2.31 0.72 5.58
C ASP A 69 1.74 -0.21 4.49
N LEU A 70 0.42 -0.44 4.50
CA LEU A 70 -0.25 -1.32 3.55
C LEU A 70 -0.15 -0.82 2.10
N ILE A 71 -0.24 0.50 1.87
CA ILE A 71 -0.03 1.07 0.54
C ILE A 71 1.39 0.75 0.05
N GLU A 72 2.40 0.95 0.89
CA GLU A 72 3.79 0.71 0.54
C GLU A 72 4.07 -0.77 0.27
N ASP A 73 3.47 -1.66 1.07
CA ASP A 73 3.55 -3.11 0.84
C ASP A 73 2.98 -3.49 -0.54
N PHE A 74 1.83 -2.92 -0.93
CA PHE A 74 1.25 -3.18 -2.26
C PHE A 74 2.07 -2.58 -3.41
N LEU A 75 2.69 -1.41 -3.22
CA LEU A 75 3.61 -0.83 -4.21
C LEU A 75 4.85 -1.75 -4.40
N GLU A 76 5.39 -2.30 -3.31
CA GLU A 76 6.52 -3.23 -3.38
C GLU A 76 6.13 -4.57 -4.03
N LEU A 77 4.93 -5.09 -3.72
CA LEU A 77 4.39 -6.29 -4.37
C LEU A 77 4.25 -6.09 -5.88
N GLY A 78 3.69 -4.96 -6.32
CA GLY A 78 3.57 -4.63 -7.75
C GLY A 78 4.93 -4.61 -8.47
N ASN A 79 5.97 -4.08 -7.83
CA ASN A 79 7.32 -4.08 -8.38
C ASN A 79 7.90 -5.50 -8.59
N LYS A 80 7.65 -6.42 -7.64
CA LYS A 80 8.14 -7.81 -7.69
C LYS A 80 7.47 -8.61 -8.80
N GLU A 81 6.17 -8.41 -9.02
CA GLU A 81 5.43 -9.09 -10.08
C GLU A 81 5.82 -8.63 -11.49
N ILE A 82 6.29 -7.39 -11.66
CA ILE A 82 6.80 -6.92 -12.97
C ILE A 82 8.07 -7.68 -13.37
N SER A 83 8.89 -8.14 -12.41
CA SER A 83 10.13 -8.89 -12.67
C SER A 83 9.92 -10.40 -12.86
N ASP A 84 8.90 -10.98 -12.22
CA ASP A 84 8.71 -12.43 -12.16
C ASP A 84 7.39 -12.84 -12.84
N ASP A 85 7.52 -13.40 -14.04
CA ASP A 85 6.49 -14.16 -14.78
C ASP A 85 5.32 -13.33 -15.39
N LYS A 86 5.21 -13.35 -16.73
CA LYS A 86 4.20 -12.56 -17.48
C LYS A 86 2.78 -13.14 -17.41
N ASP A 87 2.62 -14.37 -16.95
CA ASP A 87 1.33 -15.09 -16.98
C ASP A 87 0.49 -14.93 -15.70
N LYS A 88 1.00 -14.25 -14.66
CA LYS A 88 0.22 -13.98 -13.44
C LYS A 88 -0.57 -12.67 -13.53
N PRO A 89 -1.78 -12.61 -12.94
CA PRO A 89 -2.50 -11.35 -12.78
C PRO A 89 -1.64 -10.37 -11.98
N ARG A 90 -1.39 -9.18 -12.54
CA ARG A 90 -0.63 -8.13 -11.87
C ARG A 90 -1.51 -7.39 -10.89
N ILE A 91 -1.02 -7.22 -9.67
CA ILE A 91 -1.63 -6.38 -8.63
C ILE A 91 -1.69 -4.92 -9.09
N TYR A 92 -0.58 -4.42 -9.63
CA TYR A 92 -0.52 -3.08 -10.22
C TYR A 92 -0.56 -3.16 -11.74
N LYS A 93 -1.51 -2.44 -12.33
CA LYS A 93 -1.77 -2.43 -13.77
C LYS A 93 -1.00 -1.32 -14.53
N GLY A 94 -0.27 -0.46 -13.83
CA GLY A 94 0.62 0.52 -14.46
C GLY A 94 1.90 -0.12 -14.99
N GLU A 95 2.67 0.65 -15.75
CA GLU A 95 3.94 0.19 -16.36
C GLU A 95 5.15 0.51 -15.48
N GLY A 96 5.00 1.48 -14.58
CA GLY A 96 6.04 2.00 -13.72
C GLY A 96 6.36 1.12 -12.53
N LYS A 97 7.54 1.39 -11.96
CA LYS A 97 7.98 0.85 -10.68
C LYS A 97 7.91 1.94 -9.63
N TRP A 98 7.62 1.56 -8.40
CA TRP A 98 7.44 2.46 -7.28
C TRP A 98 8.51 2.25 -6.22
N PHE A 99 9.56 3.06 -6.24
CA PHE A 99 10.64 3.02 -5.25
C PHE A 99 10.52 4.15 -4.24
N ARG A 100 10.60 3.82 -2.95
CA ARG A 100 10.63 4.82 -1.88
C ARG A 100 11.79 5.79 -2.07
N ASN A 101 11.54 7.08 -1.83
CA ASN A 101 12.48 8.21 -1.99
C ASN A 101 12.91 8.50 -3.43
N ILE A 102 12.36 7.75 -4.39
CA ILE A 102 12.44 8.04 -5.81
C ILE A 102 11.01 8.35 -6.20
N ASP A 103 10.20 7.33 -6.51
CA ASP A 103 8.83 7.41 -7.02
C ASP A 103 7.79 7.95 -6.03
N TYR A 104 8.06 7.82 -4.74
CA TYR A 104 7.18 8.36 -3.71
C TYR A 104 7.92 8.68 -2.41
N TYR A 105 7.38 9.62 -1.64
CA TYR A 105 7.85 9.94 -0.29
C TYR A 105 6.77 9.63 0.74
N ARG A 106 7.20 9.17 1.92
CA ARG A 106 6.33 8.99 3.08
C ARG A 106 6.61 10.05 4.13
N LEU A 107 5.56 10.77 4.45
CA LEU A 107 5.50 11.81 5.46
C LEU A 107 4.68 11.27 6.64
N ASP A 108 5.35 11.01 7.77
CA ASP A 108 4.68 10.62 9.01
C ASP A 108 5.32 11.29 10.23
N GLY A 109 4.84 10.93 11.43
CA GLY A 109 5.30 11.52 12.69
C GLY A 109 6.81 11.32 12.96
N SER A 110 7.47 10.36 12.30
CA SER A 110 8.90 10.13 12.42
C SER A 110 9.76 11.00 11.49
N THR A 111 9.14 11.67 10.52
CA THR A 111 9.87 12.48 9.53
C THR A 111 10.38 13.78 10.15
N SER A 112 11.63 14.17 9.87
CA SER A 112 12.21 15.42 10.39
C SER A 112 11.62 16.65 9.69
N ALA A 113 11.60 17.81 10.37
CA ALA A 113 11.11 19.06 9.78
C ALA A 113 11.87 19.45 8.49
N GLN A 114 13.17 19.19 8.46
CA GLN A 114 14.02 19.42 7.29
C GLN A 114 13.62 18.52 6.12
N ALA A 115 13.39 17.22 6.37
CA ALA A 115 12.95 16.29 5.34
C ALA A 115 11.56 16.67 4.80
N ARG A 116 10.61 17.04 5.68
CA ARG A 116 9.29 17.54 5.26
C ARG A 116 9.38 18.72 4.33
N LYS A 117 10.18 19.73 4.69
CA LYS A 117 10.36 20.94 3.88
C LYS A 117 11.02 20.63 2.54
N LYS A 118 12.01 19.74 2.53
CA LYS A 118 12.67 19.28 1.30
C LYS A 118 11.68 18.61 0.36
N TRP A 119 10.95 17.60 0.85
CA TRP A 119 10.04 16.81 0.02
C TRP A 119 8.82 17.62 -0.43
N ALA A 120 8.29 18.52 0.40
CA ALA A 120 7.24 19.44 -0.02
C ALA A 120 7.71 20.35 -1.16
N LYS A 121 8.94 20.88 -1.08
CA LYS A 121 9.54 21.68 -2.16
C LYS A 121 9.74 20.86 -3.43
N GLU A 122 10.27 19.65 -3.32
CA GLU A 122 10.48 18.76 -4.48
C GLU A 122 9.14 18.36 -5.13
N PHE A 123 8.09 18.14 -4.33
CA PHE A 123 6.75 17.84 -4.82
C PHE A 123 6.12 19.04 -5.53
N ASN A 124 6.32 20.28 -5.05
CA ASN A 124 5.76 21.48 -5.69
C ASN A 124 6.56 21.98 -6.92
N ASP A 125 7.73 21.39 -7.23
CA ASP A 125 8.53 21.77 -8.40
C ASP A 125 7.84 21.36 -9.72
N GLU A 126 7.41 22.32 -10.54
CA GLU A 126 6.70 22.08 -11.81
C GLU A 126 7.53 21.30 -12.84
N THR A 127 8.87 21.38 -12.76
CA THR A 127 9.76 20.63 -13.67
C THR A 127 9.84 19.14 -13.33
N ASN A 128 9.31 18.78 -12.16
CA ASN A 128 9.34 17.45 -11.62
C ASN A 128 8.05 16.71 -12.01
N VAL A 129 8.09 15.96 -13.11
CA VAL A 129 6.91 15.26 -13.69
C VAL A 129 6.57 13.93 -13.03
N ARG A 130 7.27 13.55 -11.96
CA ARG A 130 7.00 12.34 -11.21
C ARG A 130 6.53 12.69 -9.79
N TRP A 131 5.94 11.70 -9.12
CA TRP A 131 5.85 11.50 -7.66
C TRP A 131 4.46 11.46 -7.04
N VAL A 132 4.31 10.48 -6.15
CA VAL A 132 3.23 10.35 -5.17
C VAL A 132 3.75 10.78 -3.81
N LEU A 133 2.99 11.59 -3.08
CA LEU A 133 3.30 11.93 -1.69
C LEU A 133 2.29 11.23 -0.77
N LEU A 134 2.77 10.37 0.12
CA LEU A 134 1.95 9.68 1.12
C LEU A 134 2.07 10.42 2.45
N ASP A 135 1.00 11.04 2.93
CA ASP A 135 1.00 11.86 4.13
C ASP A 135 0.07 11.33 5.21
N PHE A 136 0.61 11.21 6.43
CA PHE A 136 -0.20 11.00 7.62
C PHE A 136 -0.89 12.32 7.99
N LEU A 137 -2.22 12.33 7.93
CA LEU A 137 -3.05 13.50 8.23
C LEU A 137 -2.85 13.95 9.68
N SER A 138 -1.88 14.84 9.84
CA SER A 138 -1.70 15.72 10.98
C SER A 138 -1.97 17.13 10.51
N SER A 139 -2.72 17.91 11.28
CA SER A 139 -3.02 19.33 10.97
C SER A 139 -1.76 20.16 10.70
N PHE A 140 -0.60 19.72 11.21
CA PHE A 140 0.69 20.37 11.01
C PHE A 140 1.31 20.07 9.63
N MET A 141 1.00 18.92 9.04
CA MET A 141 1.57 18.46 7.76
C MET A 141 0.87 19.11 6.57
N LEU A 142 -0.46 19.22 6.65
CA LEU A 142 -1.27 19.86 5.61
C LEU A 142 -0.84 21.32 5.37
N GLN A 143 -0.54 22.06 6.45
CA GLN A 143 -0.03 23.43 6.36
C GLN A 143 1.33 23.51 5.65
N ILE A 144 2.22 22.53 5.84
CA ILE A 144 3.55 22.54 5.20
C ILE A 144 3.44 22.30 3.69
N ILE A 145 2.51 21.44 3.26
CA ILE A 145 2.35 21.12 1.84
C ILE A 145 1.63 22.25 1.09
N THR A 146 0.64 22.90 1.69
CA THR A 146 -0.16 23.94 1.02
C THR A 146 0.40 25.37 1.14
N SER A 147 1.33 25.64 2.07
CA SER A 147 1.91 26.98 2.28
C SER A 147 3.28 27.21 1.62
N LEU A 148 3.72 26.33 0.72
CA LEU A 148 4.92 26.49 -0.10
C LEU A 148 4.55 26.66 -1.56
#